data_AF-A0A3B7C3B2-F1
#
_entry.id   AF-A0A3B7C3B2-F1
#
_cell.length_a   1.000
_cell.length_b   1.000
_cell.length_c   1.000
_cell.angle_alpha   90.00
_cell.angle_beta   90.00
_cell.angle_gamma   90.00
#
_symmetry.space_group_name_H-M   'P 1'
#
loop_
_entity.id
_entity.type
_entity.pdbx_description
1 polymer ?
#
loop_
_entity_poly.entity_id
_entity_poly.type
_entity_poly.pdbx_seq_one_letter_code
_entity_poly.pdbx_strand_id
1 'polypeptide(L)'
;MKTIHNINKWSFIITLILYTTIIGGLLAQMALGVIQVVLGVIILFHWKKLNIKIKRHLLIYWFIVLTYGLLWTTDIFNTWRTNSMVMDPYILFICIIPMLIASYSVYITYKSKININEFKPSYI
;
A
#
# COMPACT_ATOMS: atom_id res chain seq x y z
N MET A 1 -9.73 4.09 13.89
CA MET A 1 -8.56 3.84 13.01
C MET A 1 -7.39 3.10 13.67
N LYS A 2 -7.40 2.84 14.99
CA LYS A 2 -6.32 2.08 15.65
C LYS A 2 -6.21 0.65 15.08
N THR A 3 -7.33 -0.02 14.84
CA THR A 3 -7.41 -1.37 14.24
C THR A 3 -6.87 -1.40 12.82
N ILE A 4 -7.27 -0.46 11.96
CA ILE A 4 -6.80 -0.34 10.57
C ILE A 4 -5.28 -0.22 10.50
N HIS A 5 -4.70 0.66 11.33
CA HIS A 5 -3.25 0.84 11.37
C HIS A 5 -2.54 -0.42 11.90
N ASN A 6 -3.06 -1.06 12.95
CA ASN A 6 -2.46 -2.27 13.48
C ASN A 6 -2.48 -3.42 12.45
N ILE A 7 -3.59 -3.59 11.73
CA ILE A 7 -3.68 -4.58 10.63
C ILE A 7 -2.61 -4.27 9.57
N ASN A 8 -2.56 -3.03 9.06
CA ASN A 8 -1.57 -2.68 8.02
C ASN A 8 -0.13 -2.89 8.48
N LYS A 9 0.19 -2.47 9.72
CA LYS A 9 1.52 -2.62 10.31
C LYS A 9 1.91 -4.09 10.46
N TRP A 10 1.04 -4.92 11.04
CA TRP A 10 1.33 -6.33 11.26
C TRP A 10 1.43 -7.10 9.93
N SER A 11 0.54 -6.83 8.98
CA SER A 11 0.63 -7.42 7.64
C SER A 11 1.98 -7.09 6.99
N PHE A 12 2.43 -5.83 7.04
CA PHE A 12 3.73 -5.42 6.50
C PHE A 12 4.91 -6.14 7.16
N ILE A 13 4.90 -6.26 8.50
CA ILE A 13 5.96 -6.95 9.26
C ILE A 13 5.98 -8.44 8.91
N ILE A 14 4.82 -9.09 8.84
CA ILE A 14 4.72 -10.51 8.47
C ILE A 14 5.27 -10.72 7.06
N THR A 15 4.93 -9.86 6.10
CA THR A 15 5.47 -9.95 4.74
C THR A 15 7.00 -9.82 4.72
N LEU A 16 7.58 -8.89 5.50
CA LEU A 16 9.03 -8.75 5.66
C LEU A 16 9.69 -9.99 6.27
N ILE A 17 9.07 -10.61 7.27
CA ILE A 17 9.56 -11.87 7.85
C ILE A 17 9.50 -12.99 6.81
N LEU A 18 8.42 -13.07 6.02
CA LEU A 18 8.26 -14.09 4.98
C LEU A 18 9.21 -13.87 3.80
N TYR A 19 9.77 -12.68 3.61
CA TYR A 19 10.85 -12.45 2.65
C TYR A 19 12.13 -13.22 2.96
N THR A 20 12.29 -13.77 4.17
CA THR A 20 13.35 -14.74 4.48
C THR A 20 13.28 -16.01 3.63
N THR A 21 12.09 -16.38 3.12
CA THR A 21 11.88 -17.54 2.24
C THR A 21 11.66 -17.16 0.77
N ILE A 22 11.95 -15.90 0.38
CA ILE A 22 11.80 -15.28 -0.96
C ILE A 22 10.42 -15.48 -1.61
N ILE A 23 10.05 -16.71 -1.97
CA ILE A 23 8.75 -17.11 -2.51
C ILE A 23 7.62 -16.77 -1.52
N GLY A 24 7.82 -17.05 -0.22
CA GLY A 24 6.85 -16.71 0.81
C GLY A 24 6.61 -15.20 0.91
N GLY A 25 7.69 -14.41 0.79
CA GLY A 25 7.63 -12.94 0.78
C GLY A 25 6.82 -12.40 -0.40
N LEU A 26 7.05 -12.93 -1.61
CA LEU A 26 6.32 -12.55 -2.82
C LEU A 26 4.82 -12.85 -2.73
N LEU A 27 4.44 -14.05 -2.30
CA LEU A 27 3.03 -14.42 -2.10
C LEU A 27 2.36 -13.55 -1.03
N ALA A 28 3.04 -13.34 0.10
CA ALA A 28 2.55 -12.47 1.16
C ALA A 28 2.45 -11.01 0.73
N GLN A 29 3.30 -10.56 -0.20
CA GLN A 29 3.26 -9.21 -0.74
C GLN A 29 2.05 -8.99 -1.64
N MET A 30 1.65 -9.99 -2.43
CA MET A 30 0.40 -9.93 -3.19
C MET A 30 -0.81 -9.77 -2.26
N ALA A 31 -0.88 -10.57 -1.20
CA ALA A 31 -1.92 -10.46 -0.18
C ALA A 31 -1.88 -9.09 0.53
N LEU A 32 -0.69 -8.59 0.86
CA LEU A 32 -0.48 -7.27 1.46
C LEU A 32 -1.01 -6.16 0.55
N GLY A 33 -0.75 -6.22 -0.76
CA GLY A 33 -1.25 -5.25 -1.73
C GLY A 33 -2.78 -5.13 -1.70
N VAL A 34 -3.49 -6.27 -1.69
CA VAL A 34 -4.95 -6.29 -1.60
C VAL A 34 -5.42 -5.65 -0.29
N ILE A 35 -4.82 -6.05 0.85
CA ILE A 35 -5.14 -5.47 2.16
C ILE A 35 -4.97 -3.94 2.12
N GLN A 36 -3.89 -3.44 1.52
CA GLN A 36 -3.60 -2.02 1.47
C GLN A 36 -4.54 -1.21 0.58
N VAL A 37 -4.97 -1.76 -0.55
CA VAL A 37 -6.00 -1.15 -1.38
C VAL A 37 -7.32 -1.06 -0.60
N VAL A 38 -7.75 -2.15 0.03
CA VAL A 38 -8.97 -2.20 0.85
C VAL A 38 -8.91 -1.18 1.99
N LEU A 39 -7.79 -1.13 2.74
CA LEU A 39 -7.61 -0.15 3.82
C LEU A 39 -7.58 1.29 3.30
N GLY A 40 -6.96 1.53 2.14
CA GLY A 40 -6.96 2.83 1.47
C GLY A 40 -8.37 3.30 1.11
N VAL A 41 -9.22 2.40 0.60
CA VAL A 41 -10.63 2.69 0.30
C VAL A 41 -11.43 2.97 1.58
N ILE A 42 -11.22 2.19 2.65
CA ILE A 42 -11.88 2.44 3.94
C ILE A 42 -11.52 3.84 4.48
N ILE A 43 -10.27 4.28 4.31
CA ILE A 43 -9.84 5.63 4.72
C ILE A 43 -10.47 6.70 3.84
N LEU A 44 -10.64 6.46 2.53
CA LEU A 44 -11.37 7.36 1.64
C LEU A 44 -12.83 7.54 2.09
N PHE A 45 -13.52 6.50 2.55
CA PHE A 45 -14.88 6.67 3.10
C PHE A 45 -14.92 7.59 4.34
N HIS A 46 -13.81 7.70 5.07
CA HIS A 46 -13.67 8.60 6.23
C HIS A 46 -13.17 9.99 5.85
N TRP A 47 -13.17 10.38 4.57
CA TRP A 47 -12.61 11.64 4.06
C TRP A 47 -13.03 12.89 4.84
N LYS A 48 -14.30 12.98 5.26
CA LYS A 48 -14.83 14.13 6.00
C LYS A 48 -14.12 14.36 7.35
N LYS A 49 -13.60 13.30 7.97
CA LYS A 49 -12.92 13.34 9.28
C LYS A 49 -11.40 13.57 9.17
N LEU A 50 -10.86 13.69 7.96
CA LEU A 50 -9.43 13.83 7.73
C LEU A 50 -9.03 15.29 7.53
N ASN A 51 -7.90 15.68 8.11
CA ASN A 51 -7.28 16.98 7.87
C ASN A 51 -6.77 17.11 6.42
N ILE A 52 -6.69 18.35 5.91
CA ILE A 52 -6.27 18.69 4.54
C ILE A 52 -4.89 18.11 4.18
N LYS A 53 -3.96 18.08 5.16
CA LYS A 53 -2.62 17.50 4.98
C LYS A 53 -2.69 16.00 4.68
N ILE A 54 -3.54 15.27 5.40
CA ILE A 54 -3.70 13.81 5.24
C ILE A 54 -4.41 13.50 3.93
N LYS A 55 -5.44 14.28 3.57
CA LYS A 55 -6.12 14.17 2.27
C LYS A 55 -5.13 14.28 1.10
N ARG A 56 -4.22 15.24 1.15
CA ARG A 56 -3.17 15.39 0.14
C ARG A 56 -2.25 14.17 0.07
N HIS A 57 -1.78 13.66 1.21
CA HIS A 57 -0.96 12.45 1.23
C HIS A 57 -1.71 11.22 0.68
N LEU A 58 -3.01 11.10 0.97
CA LEU A 58 -3.85 10.03 0.47
C LEU A 58 -4.08 10.11 -1.05
N LEU A 59 -4.25 11.32 -1.61
CA LEU A 59 -4.30 11.51 -3.06
C LEU A 59 -2.98 11.13 -3.74
N ILE A 60 -1.85 11.54 -3.16
CA ILE A 60 -0.52 11.17 -3.68
C ILE A 60 -0.36 9.64 -3.64
N TYR A 61 -0.78 8.99 -2.55
CA TYR A 61 -0.77 7.53 -2.44
C TYR A 61 -1.58 6.88 -3.55
N TRP A 62 -2.83 7.30 -3.77
CA TRP A 62 -3.68 6.75 -4.82
C TRP A 62 -3.12 7.01 -6.21
N PHE A 63 -2.52 8.18 -6.45
CA PHE A 63 -1.85 8.48 -7.71
C PHE A 63 -0.68 7.51 -7.96
N ILE A 64 0.17 7.25 -6.95
CA ILE A 64 1.28 6.29 -7.05
C ILE A 64 0.76 4.87 -7.28
N VAL A 65 -0.26 4.44 -6.54
CA VAL A 65 -0.85 3.09 -6.68
C VAL A 65 -1.44 2.89 -8.08
N LEU A 66 -2.18 3.87 -8.59
CA LEU A 66 -2.80 3.79 -9.91
C LEU A 66 -1.76 3.84 -11.03
N THR A 67 -0.77 4.73 -10.94
CA THR A 67 0.31 4.81 -11.93
C THR A 67 1.12 3.52 -11.98
N TYR A 68 1.49 2.98 -10.81
CA TYR A 68 2.16 1.68 -10.71
C TYR A 68 1.32 0.55 -11.31
N GLY A 69 0.02 0.48 -10.96
CA GLY A 69 -0.89 -0.52 -11.49
C GLY A 69 -1.05 -0.43 -13.02
N LEU A 70 -1.13 0.79 -13.57
CA LEU A 70 -1.21 1.01 -15.02
C LEU A 70 0.06 0.54 -15.73
N LEU A 71 1.23 0.92 -15.25
CA LEU A 71 2.51 0.48 -15.81
C LEU A 71 2.63 -1.05 -15.81
N TRP A 72 2.22 -1.70 -14.71
CA TRP A 72 2.18 -3.15 -14.64
C TRP A 72 1.22 -3.75 -15.68
N THR A 73 0.02 -3.18 -15.86
CA THR A 73 -0.93 -3.69 -16.86
C THR A 73 -0.43 -3.55 -18.30
N THR A 74 0.29 -2.46 -18.61
CA THR A 74 0.88 -2.28 -19.95
C THR A 74 1.99 -3.29 -20.22
N ASP A 75 2.81 -3.62 -19.21
CA ASP A 75 3.85 -4.63 -19.35
C ASP A 75 3.27 -6.04 -19.54
N ILE A 76 2.23 -6.40 -18.79
CA ILE A 76 1.49 -7.65 -19.01
C ILE A 76 0.92 -7.71 -20.42
N PHE A 77 0.27 -6.63 -20.87
CA PHE A 77 -0.37 -6.58 -22.19
C PHE A 77 0.65 -6.73 -23.32
N ASN A 78 1.80 -6.05 -23.21
CA ASN A 78 2.89 -6.18 -24.17
C ASN A 78 3.48 -7.60 -24.17
N THR A 79 3.71 -8.18 -23.00
CA THR A 79 4.21 -9.56 -22.86
C THR A 79 3.26 -10.57 -23.49
N TRP A 80 1.95 -10.42 -23.28
CA TRP A 80 0.92 -11.27 -23.88
C TRP A 80 0.87 -11.12 -25.41
N ARG A 81 1.12 -9.92 -25.93
CA ARG A 81 1.10 -9.63 -27.37
C ARG A 81 2.35 -10.14 -28.11
N THR A 82 3.53 -10.05 -27.52
CA THR A 82 4.80 -10.33 -28.21
C THR A 82 5.40 -11.70 -27.89
N ASN A 83 4.85 -12.46 -26.92
CA ASN A 83 5.39 -13.74 -26.42
C ASN A 83 6.88 -13.68 -25.99
N SER A 84 7.45 -12.48 -25.88
CA SER A 84 8.83 -12.25 -25.49
C SER A 84 8.84 -11.68 -24.08
N MET A 85 9.19 -12.50 -23.09
CA MET A 85 9.54 -11.99 -21.77
C MET A 85 10.85 -11.23 -21.88
N VAL A 86 10.78 -9.90 -21.95
CA VAL A 86 11.96 -9.05 -21.84
C VAL A 86 12.34 -9.02 -20.35
N MET A 87 13.34 -9.82 -19.99
CA MET A 87 13.90 -9.92 -18.64
C MET A 87 14.80 -8.69 -18.37
N ASP A 88 14.20 -7.57 -17.97
CA ASP A 88 14.92 -6.40 -17.45
C ASP A 88 14.28 -5.96 -16.11
N PRO A 89 15.00 -5.24 -15.22
CA PRO A 89 15.18 -5.59 -13.80
C PRO A 89 13.88 -5.85 -13.02
N TYR A 90 13.34 -7.06 -13.16
CA TYR A 90 12.07 -7.53 -12.60
C TYR A 90 11.99 -7.38 -11.06
N ILE A 91 13.13 -7.50 -10.36
CA ILE A 91 13.16 -7.49 -8.88
C ILE A 91 12.85 -6.11 -8.31
N LEU A 92 13.32 -5.02 -8.94
CA LEU A 92 13.03 -3.66 -8.47
C LEU A 92 11.54 -3.35 -8.61
N PHE A 93 10.97 -3.69 -9.77
CA PHE A 93 9.58 -3.41 -10.07
C PHE A 93 8.63 -4.30 -9.25
N ILE A 94 8.94 -5.58 -9.08
CA ILE A 94 8.07 -6.54 -8.39
C ILE A 94 8.25 -6.55 -6.88
N CYS A 95 9.45 -6.38 -6.35
CA CYS A 95 9.68 -6.51 -4.90
C CYS A 95 9.80 -5.13 -4.23
N ILE A 96 10.62 -4.24 -4.79
CA ILE A 96 11.02 -3.01 -4.09
C ILE A 96 9.92 -1.95 -4.17
N ILE A 97 9.38 -1.67 -5.35
CA ILE A 97 8.36 -0.62 -5.52
C ILE A 97 7.09 -0.91 -4.68
N PRO A 98 6.51 -2.12 -4.68
CA PRO A 98 5.35 -2.43 -3.85
C PRO A 98 5.62 -2.28 -2.36
N MET A 99 6.83 -2.64 -1.92
CA MET A 99 7.22 -2.48 -0.52
C MET A 99 7.36 -1.01 -0.11
N LEU A 100 7.86 -0.15 -1.01
CA LEU A 100 7.90 1.28 -0.78
C LEU A 100 6.48 1.88 -0.70
N ILE A 101 5.60 1.51 -1.64
CA ILE A 101 4.18 1.89 -1.61
C ILE A 101 3.54 1.43 -0.29
N ALA A 102 3.86 0.21 0.13
CA ALA A 102 3.34 -0.37 1.35
C ALA A 102 3.81 0.35 2.61
N SER A 103 5.09 0.72 2.68
CA SER A 103 5.62 1.53 3.78
C SER A 103 4.91 2.90 3.85
N TYR A 104 4.64 3.52 2.71
CA TYR A 104 3.93 4.80 2.65
C TYR A 104 2.46 4.67 3.08
N SER A 105 1.79 3.57 2.74
CA SER A 105 0.46 3.23 3.25
C SER A 105 0.45 3.11 4.78
N VAL A 106 1.45 2.44 5.38
CA VAL A 106 1.58 2.35 6.84
C VAL A 106 1.78 3.73 7.47
N TYR A 107 2.58 4.61 6.86
CA TYR A 107 2.75 5.99 7.32
C TYR A 107 1.43 6.79 7.30
N ILE A 108 0.66 6.70 6.22
CA ILE A 108 -0.63 7.41 6.10
C ILE A 108 -1.63 6.89 7.14
N THR A 109 -1.72 5.57 7.34
CA THR A 109 -2.60 4.99 8.37
C THR A 109 -2.21 5.44 9.77
N TYR A 110 -0.92 5.57 10.06
CA TYR A 110 -0.41 6.08 11.34
C TYR A 110 -0.79 7.54 11.56
N LYS A 111 -0.54 8.40 10.57
CA LYS A 111 -0.84 9.83 10.65
C LYS A 111 -2.35 10.09 10.77
N SER A 112 -3.16 9.29 10.07
CA SER A 112 -4.62 9.32 10.18
C SER A 112 -5.11 8.88 11.57
N LYS A 113 -4.47 7.87 12.17
CA LYS A 113 -4.76 7.43 13.56
C LYS A 113 -4.48 8.54 14.58
N ILE A 114 -3.34 9.22 14.47
CA ILE A 114 -2.99 10.33 15.38
C ILE A 114 -4.01 11.46 15.24
N ASN A 115 -4.25 11.92 14.02
CA ASN A 115 -5.11 13.08 13.80
C ASN A 115 -6.55 12.87 14.28
N ILE A 116 -7.10 11.66 14.16
CA ILE A 116 -8.44 11.36 14.68
C ILE A 116 -8.47 11.27 16.21
N ASN A 117 -7.37 10.89 16.85
CA ASN A 117 -7.28 10.93 18.31
C ASN A 117 -7.15 12.37 18.81
N GLU A 118 -6.49 13.28 18.07
CA GLU A 118 -6.46 14.72 18.40
C GLU A 118 -7.86 15.36 18.32
N PHE A 119 -8.69 14.94 17.36
CA PHE A 119 -10.09 15.40 17.25
C PHE A 119 -11.06 14.76 18.25
N LYS A 120 -10.63 13.71 18.97
CA LYS A 120 -11.33 13.23 20.17
C LYS A 120 -10.55 13.75 21.38
N PRO A 121 -10.79 15.00 21.83
CA PRO A 121 -10.22 15.42 23.09
C PRO A 121 -10.62 14.39 24.14
N SER A 122 -9.62 13.95 24.90
CA SER A 122 -9.73 13.04 26.03
C SER A 122 -10.65 13.68 27.08
N TYR A 123 -11.95 13.50 26.91
CA TYR A 123 -12.94 13.59 27.96
C TYR A 123 -13.37 12.16 28.27
N ILE A 124 -12.50 11.46 29.00
CA ILE A 124 -12.87 10.42 29.95
C ILE A 124 -12.30 10.92 31.28
#